data_AF-A0A0M9ELW1-F1
#
_entry.id   AF-A0A0M9ELW1-F1
#
_cell.length_a   1.000
_cell.length_b   1.000
_cell.length_c   1.000
_cell.angle_alpha   90.00
_cell.angle_beta   90.00
_cell.angle_gamma   90.00
#
_symmetry.space_group_name_H-M   'P 1'
#
loop_
_entity.id
_entity.type
_entity.pdbx_description
1 polymer ?
#
loop_
_entity_poly.entity_id
_entity_poly.type
_entity_poly.pdbx_seq_one_letter_code
_entity_poly.pdbx_strand_id
1 'polypeptide(L)'
;MDRKPELDIANFVSVDDSGETNSFGPSSALYNPARNGPDKPTQCDSTWVENVKNSLIANAALQRHLEYGLMKHSTIAGVPTELAMHLLNLHWDRQHHTFLLTYRPAVMRDLQCTGQYCSTFMLNAIFACCSKFSPRHEVREDPRDPSSAGSQFFNRCDELIAQNSLLMRPHITTVVGLLLLGSTYNARGETSKGWLYTGYALRMVYDLGLHLDPKQTTDRSEDIEIKRRVFWGAFVCDKLQSLYLGRPVAINICDSQVSREFLDLIHPQLA
;
A
#
# COMPACT_ATOMS: atom_id res chain seq x y z
N MET A 1 23.93 -40.72 5.94
CA MET A 1 22.80 -39.80 6.23
C MET A 1 22.51 -39.06 4.94
N ASP A 2 21.55 -39.57 4.17
CA ASP A 2 21.17 -38.98 2.89
C ASP A 2 20.45 -37.65 3.12
N ARG A 3 21.02 -36.58 2.58
CA ARG A 3 20.34 -35.29 2.44
C ARG A 3 19.24 -35.50 1.38
N LYS A 4 17.96 -35.50 1.80
CA LYS A 4 16.85 -35.44 0.85
C LYS A 4 17.06 -34.21 -0.06
N PRO A 5 16.88 -34.33 -1.38
CA PRO A 5 16.92 -33.18 -2.27
C PRO A 5 15.83 -32.21 -1.82
N GLU A 6 16.23 -30.98 -1.49
CA GLU A 6 15.31 -29.89 -1.19
C GLU A 6 14.51 -29.64 -2.48
N LEU A 7 13.20 -29.91 -2.43
CA LEU A 7 12.32 -29.73 -3.58
C LEU A 7 12.27 -28.22 -3.87
N ASP A 8 12.76 -27.81 -5.04
CA ASP A 8 12.65 -26.41 -5.48
C ASP A 8 11.18 -26.09 -5.80
N ILE A 9 10.48 -25.58 -4.78
CA ILE A 9 9.06 -25.23 -4.80
C ILE A 9 8.79 -23.87 -5.45
N ALA A 10 9.82 -23.10 -5.82
CA ALA A 10 9.67 -21.79 -6.48
C ALA A 10 8.92 -21.87 -7.81
N ASN A 11 8.97 -23.04 -8.47
CA ASN A 11 8.22 -23.26 -9.72
C ASN A 11 6.71 -23.49 -9.51
N PHE A 12 6.26 -23.72 -8.28
CA PHE A 12 4.88 -24.12 -7.97
C PHE A 12 4.15 -23.17 -7.02
N VAL A 13 4.85 -22.16 -6.46
CA VAL A 13 4.35 -21.28 -5.40
C VAL A 13 4.62 -19.82 -5.78
N SER A 14 3.73 -18.89 -5.39
CA SER A 14 3.96 -17.46 -5.59
C SER A 14 5.22 -17.01 -4.84
N VAL A 15 6.00 -16.16 -5.52
CA VAL A 15 7.18 -15.48 -4.97
C VAL A 15 6.84 -14.02 -4.69
N ASP A 16 7.39 -13.48 -3.61
CA ASP A 16 7.20 -12.09 -3.22
C ASP A 16 8.10 -11.11 -4.00
N ASP A 17 8.04 -9.82 -3.64
CA ASP A 17 8.83 -8.73 -4.27
C ASP A 17 10.35 -8.97 -4.21
N SER A 18 10.81 -9.82 -3.29
CA SER A 18 12.22 -10.24 -3.15
C SER A 18 12.56 -11.53 -3.90
N GLY A 19 11.58 -12.18 -4.53
CA GLY A 19 11.75 -13.45 -5.23
C GLY A 19 11.71 -14.68 -4.32
N GLU A 20 11.28 -14.54 -3.07
CA GLU A 20 11.23 -15.62 -2.08
C GLU A 20 9.86 -16.28 -2.03
N THR A 21 9.81 -17.61 -1.88
CA THR A 21 8.56 -18.35 -1.69
C THR A 21 8.10 -18.28 -0.24
N ASN A 22 6.87 -17.81 -0.01
CA ASN A 22 6.30 -17.74 1.33
C ASN A 22 5.24 -18.82 1.57
N SER A 23 5.26 -19.44 2.75
CA SER A 23 4.24 -20.37 3.21
C SER A 23 3.69 -19.92 4.56
N PHE A 24 2.38 -19.70 4.66
CA PHE A 24 1.77 -19.09 5.84
C PHE A 24 1.03 -20.12 6.70
N GLY A 25 1.51 -20.27 7.94
CA GLY A 25 0.82 -20.98 9.02
C GLY A 25 0.69 -22.50 8.86
N PRO A 26 0.21 -23.19 9.91
CA PRO A 26 0.15 -24.66 9.98
C PRO A 26 -0.83 -25.30 9.00
N SER A 27 -1.74 -24.52 8.40
CA SER A 27 -2.67 -24.99 7.38
C SER A 27 -2.01 -25.22 6.00
N SER A 28 -0.79 -24.70 5.78
CA SER A 28 -0.05 -24.91 4.53
C SER A 28 0.75 -26.20 4.57
N ALA A 29 0.64 -27.03 3.52
CA ALA A 29 1.47 -28.24 3.37
C ALA A 29 2.97 -27.94 3.22
N LEU A 30 3.32 -26.67 2.93
CA LEU A 30 4.69 -26.18 2.80
C LEU A 30 5.22 -25.58 4.11
N TYR A 31 4.38 -25.49 5.14
CA TYR A 31 4.77 -24.94 6.43
C TYR A 31 5.82 -25.82 7.10
N ASN A 32 7.01 -25.25 7.31
CA ASN A 32 8.09 -25.92 8.02
C ASN A 32 8.25 -25.33 9.43
N PRO A 33 7.81 -26.04 10.48
CA PRO A 33 7.94 -25.57 11.87
C PRO A 33 9.39 -25.40 12.32
N ALA A 34 10.35 -26.09 11.68
CA ALA A 34 11.76 -25.96 12.03
C ALA A 34 12.41 -24.67 11.48
N ARG A 35 11.88 -24.13 10.38
CA ARG A 35 12.31 -22.84 9.80
C ARG A 35 11.72 -21.66 10.60
N ASN A 36 10.51 -21.85 11.12
CA ASN A 36 9.84 -20.96 12.05
C ASN A 36 10.01 -21.47 13.49
N GLY A 37 11.25 -21.41 14.00
CA GLY A 37 11.57 -21.81 15.37
C GLY A 37 10.66 -21.16 16.42
N PRO A 38 10.58 -21.72 17.65
CA PRO A 38 9.65 -21.25 18.67
C PRO A 38 9.82 -19.74 18.86
N ASP A 39 8.70 -19.01 18.80
CA ASP A 39 8.63 -17.58 19.06
C ASP A 39 9.34 -17.31 20.37
N LYS A 40 10.61 -16.87 20.29
CA LYS A 40 11.21 -16.23 21.45
C LYS A 40 10.39 -14.96 21.62
N PRO A 41 9.78 -14.73 22.79
CA PRO A 41 9.17 -13.44 23.05
C PRO A 41 10.31 -12.43 22.87
N THR A 42 10.26 -11.70 21.75
CA THR A 42 11.16 -10.58 21.54
C THR A 42 10.69 -9.59 22.56
N GLN A 43 11.37 -9.57 23.70
CA GLN A 43 11.09 -8.64 24.77
C GLN A 43 11.33 -7.28 24.15
N CYS A 44 10.23 -6.61 23.80
CA CYS A 44 10.23 -5.33 23.16
C CYS A 44 10.84 -4.33 24.16
N ASP A 45 12.15 -4.13 24.06
CA ASP A 45 12.87 -3.22 24.92
C ASP A 45 12.33 -1.81 24.65
N SER A 46 11.82 -1.12 25.68
CA SER A 46 11.27 0.23 25.55
C SER A 46 12.27 1.17 24.88
N THR A 47 13.56 0.93 25.10
CA THR A 47 14.68 1.63 24.48
C THR A 47 14.75 1.40 22.97
N TRP A 48 14.51 0.16 22.51
CA TRP A 48 14.50 -0.17 21.09
C TRP A 48 13.32 0.48 20.37
N VAL A 49 12.13 0.43 20.97
CA VAL A 49 10.93 1.08 20.42
C VAL A 49 11.17 2.57 20.23
N GLU A 50 11.74 3.23 21.25
CA GLU A 50 12.04 4.66 21.20
C GLU A 50 13.07 4.99 20.11
N ASN A 51 14.11 4.17 19.95
CA ASN A 51 15.09 4.33 18.87
C ASN A 51 14.45 4.22 17.47
N VAL A 52 13.52 3.26 17.30
CA VAL A 52 12.78 3.11 16.04
C VAL A 52 11.91 4.34 15.75
N LYS A 53 11.16 4.83 16.74
CA LYS A 53 10.34 6.05 16.61
C LYS A 53 11.20 7.24 16.19
N ASN A 54 12.30 7.49 16.90
CA ASN A 54 13.21 8.59 16.61
C ASN A 54 13.81 8.49 15.20
N SER A 55 14.17 7.28 14.76
CA SER A 55 14.66 7.07 13.39
C SER A 55 13.58 7.37 12.33
N LEU A 56 12.33 6.95 12.55
CA LEU A 56 11.23 7.21 11.62
C LEU A 56 10.92 8.70 11.52
N ILE A 57 10.91 9.41 12.65
CA ILE A 57 10.69 10.88 12.69
C ILE A 57 11.83 11.60 11.95
N ALA A 58 13.09 11.26 12.23
CA ALA A 58 14.23 11.86 11.57
C ALA A 58 14.20 11.62 10.04
N ASN A 59 13.91 10.39 9.62
CA ASN A 59 13.76 10.05 8.20
C ASN A 59 12.62 10.85 7.55
N ALA A 60 11.47 10.97 8.21
CA ALA A 60 10.34 11.75 7.71
C ALA A 60 10.69 13.22 7.49
N ALA A 61 11.40 13.85 8.44
CA ALA A 61 11.85 15.23 8.32
C ALA A 61 12.84 15.42 7.16
N LEU A 62 13.81 14.50 7.01
CA LEU A 62 14.77 14.52 5.91
C LEU A 62 14.10 14.37 4.54
N GLN A 63 13.19 13.39 4.40
CA GLN A 63 12.50 13.18 3.13
C GLN A 63 11.63 14.38 2.74
N ARG A 64 10.97 15.00 3.71
CA ARG A 64 10.18 16.23 3.47
C ARG A 64 11.07 17.37 2.95
N HIS A 65 12.27 17.52 3.48
CA HIS A 65 13.22 18.50 2.97
C HIS A 65 13.60 18.18 1.52
N LEU A 66 13.81 16.92 1.15
CA LEU A 66 14.23 16.54 -0.19
C LEU A 66 13.15 16.75 -1.27
N GLU A 67 11.87 16.88 -0.91
CA GLU A 67 10.75 16.99 -1.85
C GLU A 67 10.92 18.12 -2.89
N TYR A 68 11.64 19.22 -2.59
CA TYR A 68 11.90 20.30 -3.56
C TYR A 68 12.62 19.81 -4.82
N GLY A 69 13.39 18.71 -4.73
CA GLY A 69 14.12 18.14 -5.85
C GLY A 69 13.19 17.64 -6.96
N LEU A 70 11.97 17.23 -6.63
CA LEU A 70 10.99 16.69 -7.58
C LEU A 70 10.55 17.72 -8.62
N MET A 71 10.54 19.01 -8.26
CA MET A 71 10.17 20.11 -9.16
C MET A 71 11.14 20.28 -10.34
N LYS A 72 12.32 19.64 -10.31
CA LYS A 72 13.29 19.64 -11.42
C LYS A 72 12.88 18.71 -12.56
N HIS A 73 12.02 17.73 -12.33
CA HIS A 73 11.54 16.82 -13.37
C HIS A 73 10.44 17.51 -14.17
N SER A 74 10.39 17.26 -15.48
CA SER A 74 9.30 17.78 -16.35
C SER A 74 7.97 17.05 -16.12
N THR A 75 8.04 15.74 -15.83
CA THR A 75 6.87 14.90 -15.60
C THR A 75 7.09 13.90 -14.48
N ILE A 76 6.01 13.54 -13.78
CA ILE A 76 5.93 12.45 -12.81
C ILE A 76 4.88 11.46 -13.30
N ALA A 77 5.26 10.20 -13.51
CA ALA A 77 4.37 9.13 -13.99
C ALA A 77 3.57 9.49 -15.27
N GLY A 78 4.17 10.28 -16.16
CA GLY A 78 3.55 10.75 -17.41
C GLY A 78 2.69 12.01 -17.27
N VAL A 79 2.63 12.62 -16.08
CA VAL A 79 1.84 13.82 -15.78
C VAL A 79 2.77 15.02 -15.58
N PRO A 80 2.45 16.23 -16.06
CA PRO A 80 3.24 17.43 -15.76
C PRO A 80 3.48 17.57 -14.25
N THR A 81 4.72 17.80 -13.85
CA THR A 81 5.14 17.77 -12.44
C THR A 81 4.30 18.69 -11.55
N GLU A 82 3.97 19.89 -12.03
CA GLU A 82 3.08 20.84 -11.31
C GLU A 82 1.71 20.24 -10.99
N LEU A 83 1.09 19.55 -11.94
CA LEU A 83 -0.20 18.92 -11.74
C LEU A 83 -0.08 17.68 -10.85
N ALA A 84 0.95 16.85 -11.06
CA ALA A 84 1.21 15.68 -10.25
C ALA A 84 1.41 16.05 -8.76
N MET A 85 2.24 17.07 -8.49
CA MET A 85 2.49 17.56 -7.13
C MET A 85 1.24 18.18 -6.50
N HIS A 86 0.43 18.90 -7.27
CA HIS A 86 -0.89 19.39 -6.80
C HIS A 86 -1.80 18.25 -6.34
N LEU A 87 -1.92 17.18 -7.14
CA LEU A 87 -2.73 16.00 -6.78
C LEU A 87 -2.15 15.21 -5.60
N LEU A 88 -0.82 15.09 -5.51
CA LEU A 88 -0.16 14.47 -4.36
C LEU A 88 -0.40 15.27 -3.07
N ASN A 89 -0.33 16.60 -3.12
CA ASN A 89 -0.65 17.43 -1.96
C ASN A 89 -2.10 17.25 -1.50
N LEU A 90 -3.06 17.20 -2.44
CA LEU A 90 -4.45 16.88 -2.12
C LEU A 90 -4.61 15.50 -1.45
N HIS A 91 -3.82 14.52 -1.87
CA HIS A 91 -3.80 13.18 -1.25
C HIS A 91 -3.31 13.24 0.20
N TRP A 92 -2.19 13.93 0.44
CA TRP A 92 -1.60 14.08 1.77
C TRP A 92 -2.51 14.85 2.73
N ASP A 93 -3.17 15.90 2.25
CA ASP A 93 -4.01 16.78 3.07
C ASP A 93 -5.39 16.19 3.39
N ARG A 94 -5.89 15.24 2.59
CA ARG A 94 -7.25 14.70 2.73
C ARG A 94 -7.31 13.19 2.93
N GLN A 95 -6.75 12.43 1.99
CA GLN A 95 -6.99 10.99 1.89
C GLN A 95 -6.07 10.16 2.79
N HIS A 96 -4.92 10.71 3.19
CA HIS A 96 -4.06 10.10 4.20
C HIS A 96 -4.85 9.78 5.49
N HIS A 97 -5.82 10.62 5.86
CA HIS A 97 -6.60 10.44 7.09
C HIS A 97 -7.72 9.40 7.02
N THR A 98 -8.22 9.03 5.83
CA THR A 98 -9.38 8.12 5.73
C THR A 98 -8.99 6.65 5.79
N PHE A 99 -7.89 6.26 5.14
CA PHE A 99 -7.47 4.85 5.07
C PHE A 99 -6.00 4.60 5.43
N LEU A 100 -5.18 5.66 5.57
CA LEU A 100 -3.74 5.58 5.92
C LEU A 100 -2.91 4.63 5.03
N LEU A 101 -3.37 4.33 3.81
CA LEU A 101 -2.78 3.34 2.89
C LEU A 101 -1.37 3.67 2.38
N THR A 102 -0.90 4.89 2.61
CA THR A 102 0.35 5.41 2.04
C THR A 102 1.20 6.04 3.13
N TYR A 103 2.51 5.82 3.12
CA TYR A 103 3.47 6.50 3.99
C TYR A 103 4.23 7.56 3.20
N ARG A 104 3.93 8.85 3.42
CA ARG A 104 4.46 9.96 2.62
C ARG A 104 5.99 9.94 2.51
N PRO A 105 6.78 9.78 3.59
CA PRO A 105 8.24 9.78 3.47
C PRO A 105 8.77 8.74 2.48
N ALA A 106 8.27 7.50 2.55
CA ALA A 106 8.68 6.45 1.62
C ALA A 106 8.20 6.72 0.19
N VAL A 107 6.94 7.13 0.00
CA VAL A 107 6.40 7.42 -1.34
C VAL A 107 7.18 8.55 -2.01
N MET A 108 7.47 9.64 -1.28
CA MET A 108 8.16 10.80 -1.82
C MET A 108 9.65 10.53 -2.09
N ARG A 109 10.31 9.72 -1.24
CA ARG A 109 11.67 9.23 -1.49
C ARG A 109 11.72 8.38 -2.77
N ASP A 110 10.84 7.39 -2.85
CA ASP A 110 10.83 6.42 -3.94
C ASP A 110 10.42 7.07 -5.26
N LEU A 111 9.73 8.20 -5.22
CA LEU A 111 9.47 9.06 -6.38
C LEU A 111 10.75 9.67 -6.97
N GLN A 112 11.76 9.96 -6.14
CA GLN A 112 13.05 10.51 -6.59
C GLN A 112 14.02 9.42 -7.04
N CYS A 113 14.07 8.31 -6.30
CA CYS A 113 15.10 7.29 -6.45
C CYS A 113 14.60 6.01 -7.14
N THR A 114 13.34 5.94 -7.55
CA THR A 114 12.67 4.73 -8.08
C THR A 114 12.77 3.56 -7.08
N GLY A 115 11.90 3.57 -6.07
CA GLY A 115 11.84 2.53 -5.04
C GLY A 115 10.57 1.67 -5.05
N GLN A 116 10.50 0.70 -4.15
CA GLN A 116 9.46 -0.33 -4.11
C GLN A 116 8.08 0.15 -3.63
N TYR A 117 8.01 1.30 -2.94
CA TYR A 117 6.78 1.84 -2.36
C TYR A 117 6.12 2.91 -3.21
N CYS A 118 6.60 3.11 -4.45
CA CYS A 118 6.04 4.06 -5.38
C CYS A 118 6.07 3.49 -6.80
N SER A 119 4.89 3.17 -7.35
CA SER A 119 4.76 2.68 -8.73
C SER A 119 3.91 3.63 -9.58
N THR A 120 4.10 3.58 -10.90
CA THR A 120 3.31 4.38 -11.85
C THR A 120 1.80 4.11 -11.70
N PHE A 121 1.41 2.86 -11.43
CA PHE A 121 0.02 2.49 -11.18
C PHE A 121 -0.53 3.15 -9.92
N MET A 122 0.19 3.04 -8.80
CA MET A 122 -0.21 3.65 -7.54
C MET A 122 -0.33 5.17 -7.65
N LEU A 123 0.60 5.84 -8.34
CA LEU A 123 0.55 7.29 -8.57
C LEU A 123 -0.68 7.68 -9.40
N ASN A 124 -0.98 6.97 -10.49
CA ASN A 124 -2.17 7.24 -11.28
C ASN A 124 -3.46 6.96 -10.49
N ALA A 125 -3.49 5.96 -9.62
CA ALA A 125 -4.62 5.73 -8.72
C ALA A 125 -4.82 6.88 -7.72
N ILE A 126 -3.73 7.43 -7.16
CA ILE A 126 -3.77 8.64 -6.32
C ILE A 126 -4.31 9.82 -7.12
N PHE A 127 -3.80 10.04 -8.34
CA PHE A 127 -4.25 11.13 -9.22
C PHE A 127 -5.74 11.01 -9.55
N ALA A 128 -6.21 9.82 -9.88
CA ALA A 128 -7.61 9.52 -10.15
C ALA A 128 -8.50 9.83 -8.94
N CYS A 129 -8.12 9.33 -7.76
CA CYS A 129 -8.86 9.56 -6.50
C CYS A 129 -8.94 11.06 -6.15
N CYS A 130 -7.83 11.79 -6.31
CA CYS A 130 -7.72 13.18 -5.89
C CYS A 130 -8.29 14.18 -6.89
N SER A 131 -8.47 13.79 -8.14
CA SER A 131 -8.96 14.69 -9.20
C SER A 131 -10.31 15.33 -8.88
N LYS A 132 -11.22 14.60 -8.21
CA LYS A 132 -12.53 15.15 -7.78
C LYS A 132 -12.44 16.31 -6.78
N PHE A 133 -11.31 16.44 -6.09
CA PHE A 133 -11.07 17.51 -5.12
C PHE A 133 -10.28 18.68 -5.72
N SER A 134 -9.79 18.53 -6.96
CA SER A 134 -9.06 19.58 -7.65
C SER A 134 -10.03 20.61 -8.26
N PRO A 135 -9.81 21.92 -8.03
CA PRO A 135 -10.56 22.96 -8.73
C PRO A 135 -10.07 23.19 -10.18
N ARG A 136 -8.92 22.60 -10.56
CA ARG A 136 -8.28 22.87 -11.86
C ARG A 136 -9.04 22.20 -12.99
N HIS A 137 -9.28 22.91 -14.09
CA HIS A 137 -9.99 22.35 -15.24
C HIS A 137 -9.15 21.34 -16.03
N GLU A 138 -7.82 21.42 -15.95
CA GLU A 138 -6.89 20.49 -16.63
C GLU A 138 -7.01 19.03 -16.16
N VAL A 139 -7.66 18.77 -15.02
CA VAL A 139 -7.93 17.39 -14.55
C VAL A 139 -9.23 16.81 -15.10
N ARG A 140 -10.04 17.62 -15.80
CA ARG A 140 -11.35 17.22 -16.34
C ARG A 140 -11.22 16.96 -17.83
N GLU A 141 -11.83 15.89 -18.29
CA GLU A 141 -11.95 15.60 -19.72
C GLU A 141 -12.91 16.59 -20.41
N ASP A 142 -14.06 16.86 -19.77
CA ASP A 142 -14.93 17.97 -20.13
C ASP A 142 -14.85 19.05 -19.03
N PRO A 143 -14.30 20.25 -19.32
CA PRO A 143 -14.22 21.35 -18.35
C PRO A 143 -15.56 21.71 -17.68
N ARG A 144 -16.69 21.45 -18.35
CA ARG A 144 -18.05 21.77 -17.89
C ARG A 144 -18.68 20.66 -17.05
N ASP A 145 -18.14 19.45 -17.08
CA ASP A 145 -18.63 18.32 -16.30
C ASP A 145 -17.65 17.95 -15.18
N PRO A 146 -17.94 18.31 -13.91
CA PRO A 146 -17.13 17.91 -12.76
C PRO A 146 -16.99 16.40 -12.58
N SER A 147 -17.93 15.59 -13.10
CA SER A 147 -17.89 14.12 -12.99
C SER A 147 -16.81 13.48 -13.88
N SER A 148 -16.36 14.22 -14.89
CA SER A 148 -15.26 13.84 -15.79
C SER A 148 -13.86 14.04 -15.18
N ALA A 149 -13.78 14.54 -13.94
CA ALA A 149 -12.50 14.73 -13.25
C ALA A 149 -11.76 13.39 -13.09
N GLY A 150 -10.52 13.36 -13.59
CA GLY A 150 -9.61 12.24 -13.47
C GLY A 150 -9.82 11.11 -14.48
N SER A 151 -10.72 11.24 -15.47
CA SER A 151 -10.98 10.20 -16.49
C SER A 151 -9.69 9.62 -17.09
N GLN A 152 -8.74 10.49 -17.46
CA GLN A 152 -7.44 10.08 -18.01
C GLN A 152 -6.65 9.16 -17.06
N PHE A 153 -6.72 9.39 -15.75
CA PHE A 153 -6.00 8.60 -14.76
C PHE A 153 -6.69 7.26 -14.48
N PHE A 154 -8.03 7.22 -14.52
CA PHE A 154 -8.77 5.96 -14.45
C PHE A 154 -8.46 5.07 -15.66
N ASN A 155 -8.52 5.64 -16.87
CA ASN A 155 -8.17 4.92 -18.09
C ASN A 155 -6.72 4.42 -18.05
N ARG A 156 -5.80 5.26 -17.57
CA ARG A 156 -4.40 4.88 -17.41
C ARG A 156 -4.20 3.74 -16.41
N CYS A 157 -4.98 3.71 -15.33
CA CYS A 157 -4.95 2.58 -14.39
C CYS A 157 -5.42 1.28 -15.04
N ASP A 158 -6.53 1.31 -15.80
CA ASP A 158 -7.06 0.15 -16.51
C ASP A 158 -6.03 -0.40 -17.53
N GLU A 159 -5.33 0.50 -18.25
CA GLU A 159 -4.22 0.14 -19.14
C GLU A 159 -3.05 -0.51 -18.39
N LEU A 160 -2.60 0.09 -17.28
CA LEU A 160 -1.47 -0.42 -16.51
C LEU A 160 -1.76 -1.79 -15.89
N ILE A 161 -3.00 -2.02 -15.44
CA ILE A 161 -3.46 -3.31 -14.96
C ILE A 161 -3.31 -4.38 -16.04
N ALA A 162 -3.76 -4.08 -17.27
CA ALA A 162 -3.71 -5.01 -18.38
C ALA A 162 -2.28 -5.25 -18.89
N GLN A 163 -1.52 -4.18 -19.13
CA GLN A 163 -0.17 -4.26 -19.73
C GLN A 163 0.84 -4.96 -18.82
N ASN A 164 0.76 -4.70 -17.51
CA ASN A 164 1.74 -5.21 -16.55
C ASN A 164 1.23 -6.45 -15.78
N SER A 165 0.07 -6.99 -16.14
CA SER A 165 -0.55 -8.15 -15.47
C SER A 165 -0.64 -7.98 -13.95
N LEU A 166 -0.99 -6.77 -13.49
CA LEU A 166 -0.92 -6.41 -12.05
C LEU A 166 -1.82 -7.28 -11.17
N LEU A 167 -2.89 -7.88 -11.72
CA LEU A 167 -3.77 -8.79 -10.97
C LEU A 167 -3.17 -10.17 -10.74
N MET A 168 -2.08 -10.52 -11.43
CA MET A 168 -1.42 -11.83 -11.36
C MET A 168 -0.10 -11.78 -10.57
N ARG A 169 0.38 -10.58 -10.24
CA ARG A 169 1.63 -10.35 -9.50
C ARG A 169 1.37 -9.39 -8.35
N PRO A 170 1.17 -9.91 -7.12
CA PRO A 170 0.86 -9.07 -5.99
C PRO A 170 2.04 -8.15 -5.68
N HIS A 171 1.77 -6.87 -5.49
CA HIS A 171 2.75 -5.88 -5.02
C HIS A 171 2.04 -4.94 -4.05
N ILE A 172 2.75 -4.44 -3.04
CA ILE A 172 2.16 -3.51 -2.06
C ILE A 172 1.56 -2.28 -2.76
N THR A 173 2.25 -1.73 -3.76
CA THR A 173 1.76 -0.56 -4.51
C THR A 173 0.51 -0.87 -5.35
N THR A 174 0.36 -2.12 -5.82
CA THR A 174 -0.86 -2.60 -6.49
C THR A 174 -2.03 -2.68 -5.50
N VAL A 175 -1.81 -3.23 -4.30
CA VAL A 175 -2.81 -3.28 -3.23
C VAL A 175 -3.34 -1.88 -2.92
N VAL A 176 -2.41 -0.95 -2.68
CA VAL A 176 -2.75 0.45 -2.38
C VAL A 176 -3.55 1.09 -3.52
N GLY A 177 -3.09 0.96 -4.77
CA GLY A 177 -3.79 1.53 -5.92
C GLY A 177 -5.19 0.95 -6.11
N LEU A 178 -5.36 -0.36 -5.95
CA LEU A 178 -6.66 -1.01 -6.07
C LEU A 178 -7.64 -0.60 -4.96
N LEU A 179 -7.18 -0.42 -3.72
CA LEU A 179 -8.02 0.08 -2.62
C LEU A 179 -8.46 1.54 -2.83
N LEU A 180 -7.54 2.40 -3.31
CA LEU A 180 -7.86 3.78 -3.68
C LEU A 180 -8.88 3.84 -4.82
N LEU A 181 -8.70 3.05 -5.88
CA LEU A 181 -9.65 2.97 -6.98
C LEU A 181 -10.99 2.38 -6.51
N GLY A 182 -10.96 1.32 -5.71
CA GLY A 182 -12.15 0.63 -5.19
C GLY A 182 -13.06 1.59 -4.41
N SER A 183 -12.50 2.31 -3.44
CA SER A 183 -13.21 3.36 -2.69
C SER A 183 -13.73 4.48 -3.60
N THR A 184 -12.96 4.86 -4.62
CA THR A 184 -13.33 5.94 -5.54
C THR A 184 -14.49 5.55 -6.45
N TYR A 185 -14.48 4.34 -7.02
CA TYR A 185 -15.59 3.81 -7.82
C TYR A 185 -16.86 3.65 -6.99
N ASN A 186 -16.75 3.21 -5.73
CA ASN A 186 -17.90 3.20 -4.83
C ASN A 186 -18.50 4.61 -4.67
N ALA A 187 -17.68 5.63 -4.45
CA ALA A 187 -18.13 7.02 -4.33
C ALA A 187 -18.74 7.59 -5.62
N ARG A 188 -18.35 7.05 -6.79
CA ARG A 188 -18.93 7.39 -8.10
C ARG A 188 -20.21 6.62 -8.44
N GLY A 189 -20.64 5.70 -7.57
CA GLY A 189 -21.81 4.84 -7.82
C GLY A 189 -21.51 3.57 -8.62
N GLU A 190 -20.28 3.37 -9.06
CA GLU A 190 -19.81 2.16 -9.75
C GLU A 190 -19.46 1.04 -8.75
N THR A 191 -20.41 0.74 -7.86
CA THR A 191 -20.20 -0.09 -6.67
C THR A 191 -19.73 -1.52 -6.96
N SER A 192 -20.09 -2.07 -8.13
CA SER A 192 -19.61 -3.39 -8.56
C SER A 192 -18.13 -3.38 -8.95
N LYS A 193 -17.68 -2.37 -9.71
CA LYS A 193 -16.25 -2.18 -10.05
C LYS A 193 -15.45 -1.90 -8.78
N GLY A 194 -15.99 -1.05 -7.90
CA GLY A 194 -15.42 -0.78 -6.58
C GLY A 194 -15.25 -2.03 -5.72
N TRP A 195 -16.26 -2.90 -5.66
CA TRP A 195 -16.19 -4.18 -4.93
C TRP A 195 -15.16 -5.15 -5.49
N LEU A 196 -15.08 -5.29 -6.81
CA LEU A 196 -14.10 -6.16 -7.44
C LEU A 196 -12.67 -5.69 -7.15
N TYR A 197 -12.39 -4.39 -7.28
CA TYR A 197 -11.04 -3.86 -7.05
C TYR A 197 -10.60 -4.00 -5.60
N THR A 198 -11.48 -3.68 -4.64
CA THR A 198 -11.22 -3.97 -3.23
C THR A 198 -10.97 -5.46 -3.04
N GLY A 199 -11.81 -6.35 -3.58
CA GLY A 199 -11.66 -7.81 -3.46
C GLY A 199 -10.32 -8.36 -4.00
N TYR A 200 -9.82 -7.82 -5.12
CA TYR A 200 -8.48 -8.16 -5.63
C TYR A 200 -7.40 -7.73 -4.64
N ALA A 201 -7.46 -6.51 -4.12
CA ALA A 201 -6.50 -6.01 -3.14
C ALA A 201 -6.50 -6.86 -1.86
N LEU A 202 -7.67 -7.24 -1.35
CA LEU A 202 -7.79 -8.06 -0.13
C LEU A 202 -7.17 -9.46 -0.32
N ARG A 203 -7.29 -10.06 -1.52
CA ARG A 203 -6.59 -11.32 -1.82
C ARG A 203 -5.07 -11.15 -1.86
N MET A 204 -4.59 -10.07 -2.46
CA MET A 204 -3.16 -9.75 -2.50
C MET A 204 -2.59 -9.47 -1.10
N VAL A 205 -3.36 -8.88 -0.19
CA VAL A 205 -2.97 -8.70 1.22
C VAL A 205 -2.61 -10.04 1.88
N TYR A 206 -3.40 -11.09 1.61
CA TYR A 206 -3.12 -12.44 2.10
C TYR A 206 -1.94 -13.09 1.38
N ASP A 207 -1.86 -12.97 0.06
CA ASP A 207 -0.78 -13.53 -0.76
C ASP A 207 0.60 -12.95 -0.38
N LEU A 208 0.65 -11.66 -0.08
CA LEU A 208 1.86 -10.97 0.42
C LEU A 208 2.14 -11.21 1.91
N GLY A 209 1.28 -11.96 2.61
CA GLY A 209 1.47 -12.22 4.04
C GLY A 209 1.27 -11.01 4.95
N LEU A 210 0.66 -9.92 4.48
CA LEU A 210 0.52 -8.66 5.25
C LEU A 210 -0.38 -8.80 6.49
N HIS A 211 -1.14 -9.88 6.58
CA HIS A 211 -1.97 -10.24 7.74
C HIS A 211 -1.16 -10.82 8.91
N LEU A 212 0.10 -11.16 8.69
CA LEU A 212 1.03 -11.61 9.72
C LEU A 212 1.86 -10.42 10.19
N ASP A 213 2.23 -10.39 11.47
CA ASP A 213 3.17 -9.36 11.93
C ASP A 213 4.54 -9.67 11.31
N PRO A 214 5.20 -8.70 10.66
CA PRO A 214 6.57 -8.88 10.21
C PRO A 214 7.43 -9.27 11.42
N LYS A 215 8.06 -10.45 11.37
CA LYS A 215 9.03 -10.85 12.38
C LYS A 215 10.07 -9.72 12.45
N GLN A 216 10.32 -9.19 13.65
CA GLN A 216 11.22 -8.05 13.89
C GLN A 216 12.72 -8.32 13.56
N THR A 217 13.02 -9.31 12.72
CA THR A 217 14.36 -9.90 12.64
C THR A 217 15.10 -9.67 11.33
N THR A 218 14.56 -8.95 10.35
CA THR A 218 15.32 -8.59 9.11
C THR A 218 14.81 -7.37 8.33
N ASP A 219 13.54 -6.97 8.49
CA ASP A 219 12.96 -5.84 7.74
C ASP A 219 13.38 -4.48 8.31
N ARG A 220 13.49 -3.45 7.46
CA ARG A 220 13.71 -2.07 7.94
C ARG A 220 12.47 -1.63 8.70
N SER A 221 12.65 -0.83 9.75
CA SER A 221 11.52 -0.31 10.55
C SER A 221 10.44 0.38 9.71
N GLU A 222 10.85 1.11 8.68
CA GLU A 222 9.94 1.75 7.73
C GLU A 222 9.07 0.73 6.96
N ASP A 223 9.66 -0.39 6.53
CA ASP A 223 8.97 -1.43 5.77
C ASP A 223 7.86 -2.09 6.61
N ILE A 224 8.15 -2.33 7.90
CA ILE A 224 7.21 -2.87 8.87
C ILE A 224 6.00 -1.93 9.02
N GLU A 225 6.26 -0.63 9.21
CA GLU A 225 5.19 0.36 9.39
C GLU A 225 4.33 0.52 8.12
N ILE A 226 4.93 0.47 6.94
CA ILE A 226 4.19 0.50 5.66
C ILE A 226 3.30 -0.75 5.53
N LYS A 227 3.83 -1.94 5.76
CA LYS A 227 3.07 -3.20 5.70
C LYS A 227 1.88 -3.19 6.66
N ARG A 228 2.10 -2.74 7.91
CA ARG A 228 1.05 -2.57 8.94
C ARG A 228 -0.02 -1.57 8.48
N ARG A 229 0.37 -0.42 7.93
CA ARG A 229 -0.55 0.61 7.42
C ARG A 229 -1.44 0.08 6.31
N VAL A 230 -0.84 -0.63 5.35
CA VAL A 230 -1.57 -1.20 4.23
C VAL A 230 -2.56 -2.27 4.69
N PHE A 231 -2.16 -3.15 5.63
CA PHE A 231 -3.06 -4.13 6.21
C PHE A 231 -4.26 -3.48 6.91
N TRP A 232 -4.02 -2.53 7.82
CA TRP A 232 -5.11 -1.88 8.56
C TRP A 232 -5.99 -1.01 7.66
N GLY A 233 -5.41 -0.35 6.65
CA GLY A 233 -6.18 0.37 5.65
C GLY A 233 -7.08 -0.56 4.84
N ALA A 234 -6.56 -1.72 4.41
CA ALA A 234 -7.34 -2.75 3.74
C ALA A 234 -8.48 -3.30 4.61
N PHE A 235 -8.21 -3.55 5.90
CA PHE A 235 -9.22 -3.95 6.89
C PHE A 235 -10.36 -2.93 6.99
N VAL A 236 -10.03 -1.63 7.09
CA VAL A 236 -11.04 -0.56 7.17
C VAL A 236 -11.86 -0.50 5.88
N CYS A 237 -11.21 -0.56 4.70
CA CYS A 237 -11.91 -0.61 3.41
C CYS A 237 -12.90 -1.78 3.33
N ASP A 238 -12.49 -2.99 3.73
CA ASP A 238 -13.33 -4.19 3.75
C ASP A 238 -14.55 -4.01 4.66
N LYS A 239 -14.34 -3.49 5.89
CA LYS A 239 -15.46 -3.26 6.84
C LYS A 239 -16.43 -2.20 6.36
N LEU A 240 -15.94 -1.04 5.92
CA LEU A 240 -16.82 0.03 5.46
C LEU A 240 -17.63 -0.42 4.26
N GLN A 241 -16.99 -1.09 3.29
CA GLN A 241 -17.70 -1.54 2.11
C GLN A 241 -18.73 -2.62 2.42
N SER A 242 -18.40 -3.56 3.32
CA SER A 242 -19.32 -4.57 3.83
C SER A 242 -20.52 -3.94 4.54
N LEU A 243 -20.26 -2.97 5.42
CA LEU A 243 -21.28 -2.26 6.19
C LEU A 243 -22.23 -1.45 5.30
N TYR A 244 -21.69 -0.66 4.36
CA TYR A 244 -22.51 0.24 3.54
C TYR A 244 -23.27 -0.46 2.42
N LEU A 245 -22.74 -1.57 1.88
CA LEU A 245 -23.31 -2.26 0.72
C LEU A 245 -23.91 -3.63 1.05
N GLY A 246 -23.89 -4.04 2.33
CA GLY A 246 -24.35 -5.36 2.76
C GLY A 246 -23.52 -6.53 2.20
N ARG A 247 -22.25 -6.28 1.87
CA ARG A 247 -21.35 -7.29 1.30
C ARG A 247 -20.71 -8.13 2.41
N PRO A 248 -20.33 -9.39 2.15
CA PRO A 248 -19.62 -10.20 3.13
C PRO A 248 -18.20 -9.65 3.32
N VAL A 249 -17.77 -9.64 4.58
CA VAL A 249 -16.41 -9.31 5.00
C VAL A 249 -15.43 -10.36 4.49
N ALA A 250 -14.27 -9.94 3.98
CA ALA A 250 -13.19 -10.86 3.59
C ALA A 250 -12.12 -11.02 4.67
N ILE A 251 -11.75 -9.96 5.41
CA ILE A 251 -10.71 -10.03 6.44
C ILE A 251 -11.31 -10.42 7.77
N ASN A 252 -10.96 -11.60 8.27
CA ASN A 252 -11.23 -12.01 9.64
C ASN A 252 -10.08 -11.59 10.55
N ILE A 253 -10.40 -10.88 11.63
CA ILE A 253 -9.41 -10.38 12.58
C ILE A 253 -8.70 -11.51 13.34
N CYS A 254 -9.39 -12.64 13.55
CA CYS A 254 -8.82 -13.79 14.26
C CYS A 254 -7.66 -14.44 13.48
N ASP A 255 -7.60 -14.23 12.17
CA ASP A 255 -6.55 -14.77 11.30
C ASP A 255 -5.38 -13.78 11.15
N SER A 256 -5.41 -12.64 11.85
CA SER A 256 -4.41 -11.59 11.75
C SER A 256 -3.57 -11.44 13.03
N GLN A 257 -2.29 -11.14 12.84
CA GLN A 257 -1.32 -10.97 13.94
C GLN A 257 -0.72 -9.56 13.99
N VAL A 258 -1.14 -8.66 13.10
CA VAL A 258 -0.57 -7.33 12.91
C VAL A 258 -0.78 -6.44 14.14
N SER A 259 0.29 -5.79 14.62
CA SER A 259 0.21 -4.81 15.70
C SER A 259 -0.72 -3.64 15.36
N ARG A 260 -1.47 -3.16 16.35
CA ARG A 260 -2.36 -1.98 16.24
C ARG A 260 -1.63 -0.65 16.49
N GLU A 261 -0.41 -0.70 17.01
CA GLU A 261 0.37 0.48 17.36
C GLU A 261 1.31 0.85 16.21
N PHE A 262 1.17 2.09 15.72
CA PHE A 262 2.11 2.69 14.76
C PHE A 262 3.20 3.46 15.50
N LEU A 263 4.44 3.29 15.04
CA LEU A 263 5.64 3.90 15.64
C LEU A 263 6.02 5.23 14.98
N ASP A 264 5.39 5.58 13.86
CA ASP A 264 5.66 6.81 13.12
C ASP A 264 4.78 8.01 13.51
N LEU A 265 3.92 7.85 14.53
CA LEU A 265 3.05 8.92 15.01
C LEU A 265 3.91 10.06 15.56
N ILE A 266 3.93 11.18 14.85
CA ILE A 266 4.48 12.45 15.35
C ILE A 266 3.76 12.74 16.67
N HIS A 267 4.52 12.81 17.76
CA HIS A 267 3.96 13.18 19.05
C HIS A 267 3.22 14.53 18.91
N PRO A 268 1.97 14.68 19.39
CA PRO A 268 1.17 15.91 19.19
C PRO A 268 1.83 17.21 19.68
N GLN A 269 2.92 17.12 20.45
CA GLN A 269 3.68 18.27 20.94
C GLN A 269 4.68 18.85 19.92
N LEU A 270 4.82 18.24 18.74
CA LEU A 270 5.79 18.64 17.71
C LEU A 270 5.16 18.86 16.32
N ALA A 271 3.83 18.91 16.23
CA ALA A 271 3.09 19.24 15.01
C ALA A 271 2.79 20.73 14.90
#